data_AF-A0A266Q5D9-F1
#
_entry.id   AF-A0A266Q5D9-F1
#
_cell.length_a   1.000
_cell.length_b   1.000
_cell.length_c   1.000
_cell.angle_alpha   90.00
_cell.angle_beta   90.00
_cell.angle_gamma   90.00
#
_symmetry.space_group_name_H-M   'P 1'
#
loop_
_entity.id
_entity.type
_entity.pdbx_description
1 polymer ?
#
loop_
_entity_poly.entity_id
_entity_poly.type
_entity_poly.pdbx_seq_one_letter_code
_entity_poly.pdbx_strand_id
1 'polypeptide(L)'
;MTRALAFTLTNVLLFQVGWFVCILFASQWAVLYTLAAGCVHFYWSQTRVRDAIAVVLCLLIGAVHDSVLIHAGLIRFVESSLWPPLWLMCLWLLLGITLNHSLRWVYERPYWSAMLGAISGPLSYLAGVKLSSAEWSSPLTEVIPIIAFLWLLVLPLHRFLSVRITPYVQD
;
A
#
# COMPACT_ATOMS: atom_id res chain seq x y z
N MET A 1 22.98 -12.01 13.75
CA MET A 1 21.80 -11.18 13.38
C MET A 1 20.61 -11.67 14.19
N THR A 2 19.88 -10.79 14.90
CA THR A 2 18.71 -11.24 15.67
C THR A 2 17.59 -11.67 14.72
N ARG A 3 16.81 -12.69 15.11
CA ARG A 3 15.69 -13.21 14.31
C ARG A 3 14.69 -12.11 13.91
N ALA A 4 14.49 -11.12 14.79
CA ALA A 4 13.63 -9.97 14.54
C ALA A 4 14.18 -9.01 13.45
N LEU A 5 15.49 -8.77 13.44
CA LEU A 5 16.12 -7.96 12.39
C LEU A 5 16.02 -8.66 11.04
N ALA A 6 16.28 -9.97 11.01
CA ALA A 6 16.14 -10.79 9.80
C ALA A 6 14.73 -10.67 9.20
N PHE A 7 13.70 -10.83 10.02
CA PHE A 7 12.31 -10.69 9.60
C PHE A 7 11.99 -9.29 9.08
N THR A 8 12.47 -8.24 9.76
CA THR A 8 12.26 -6.85 9.33
C THR A 8 12.90 -6.58 7.96
N LEU A 9 14.11 -7.08 7.73
CA LEU A 9 14.79 -6.96 6.44
C LEU A 9 14.08 -7.74 5.34
N THR A 10 13.63 -8.97 5.63
CA THR A 10 12.80 -9.74 4.69
C THR A 10 11.52 -8.97 4.33
N ASN A 11 10.87 -8.35 5.31
CA ASN A 11 9.65 -7.56 5.08
C ASN A 11 9.90 -6.33 4.18
N VAL A 12 11.02 -5.61 4.36
CA VAL A 12 11.43 -4.53 3.43
C VAL A 12 11.65 -5.07 2.03
N LEU A 13 12.37 -6.19 1.89
CA LEU A 13 12.69 -6.78 0.59
C LEU A 13 11.43 -7.27 -0.14
N LEU A 14 10.49 -7.89 0.59
CA LEU A 14 9.21 -8.33 0.05
C LEU A 14 8.42 -7.15 -0.54
N PHE A 15 8.37 -6.03 0.18
CA PHE A 15 7.70 -4.84 -0.34
C PHE A 15 8.44 -4.24 -1.53
N GLN A 16 9.76 -4.08 -1.45
CA GLN A 16 10.52 -3.39 -2.49
C GLN A 16 10.55 -4.18 -3.80
N VAL A 17 10.76 -5.50 -3.74
CA VAL A 17 10.67 -6.37 -4.93
C VAL A 17 9.24 -6.41 -5.44
N GLY A 18 8.27 -6.57 -4.54
CA GLY A 18 6.85 -6.57 -4.91
C GLY A 18 6.40 -5.28 -5.58
N TRP A 19 6.93 -4.13 -5.17
CA TRP A 19 6.65 -2.85 -5.80
C TRP A 19 7.04 -2.85 -7.27
N PHE A 20 8.26 -3.30 -7.58
CA PHE A 20 8.71 -3.45 -8.97
C PHE A 20 7.92 -4.51 -9.73
N VAL A 21 7.61 -5.64 -9.10
CA VAL A 21 6.82 -6.70 -9.75
C VAL A 21 5.43 -6.19 -10.13
N CYS A 22 4.77 -5.45 -9.24
CA CYS A 22 3.43 -4.92 -9.51
C CYS A 22 3.44 -3.86 -10.63
N ILE A 23 4.50 -3.06 -10.74
CA ILE A 23 4.53 -1.95 -11.70
C ILE A 23 5.03 -2.36 -13.08
N LEU A 24 6.03 -3.25 -13.13
CA LEU A 24 6.74 -3.57 -14.38
C LEU A 24 6.19 -4.82 -15.09
N PHE A 25 5.45 -5.67 -14.39
CA PHE A 25 4.92 -6.92 -14.94
C PHE A 25 3.39 -6.91 -14.95
N ALA A 26 2.82 -7.81 -15.76
CA ALA A 26 1.38 -7.93 -15.86
C ALA A 26 0.72 -8.41 -14.54
N SER A 27 -0.56 -8.05 -14.35
CA SER A 27 -1.35 -8.30 -13.15
C SER A 27 -1.26 -9.73 -12.59
N GLN A 28 -1.15 -10.77 -13.42
CA GLN A 28 -1.01 -12.15 -12.95
C GLN A 28 0.28 -12.40 -12.14
N TRP A 29 1.38 -11.73 -12.51
CA TRP A 29 2.66 -11.84 -11.80
C TRP A 29 2.64 -11.07 -10.49
N ALA A 30 1.95 -9.92 -10.46
CA ALA A 30 1.70 -9.17 -9.24
C ALA A 30 0.91 -10.00 -8.22
N VAL A 31 -0.16 -10.67 -8.66
CA VAL A 31 -0.98 -11.55 -7.82
C VAL A 31 -0.15 -12.74 -7.31
N LEU A 32 0.55 -13.44 -8.21
CA LEU A 32 1.37 -14.59 -7.83
C LEU A 32 2.45 -14.21 -6.80
N TYR A 33 3.14 -13.09 -7.03
CA TYR A 33 4.14 -12.57 -6.11
C TYR A 33 3.53 -12.20 -4.76
N THR A 34 2.40 -11.48 -4.77
CA THR A 34 1.74 -11.02 -3.54
C THR A 34 1.28 -12.19 -2.68
N LEU A 35 0.75 -13.26 -3.30
CA LEU A 35 0.42 -14.50 -2.59
C LEU A 35 1.65 -15.16 -1.98
N ALA A 36 2.75 -15.29 -2.75
CA ALA A 36 3.99 -15.88 -2.26
C ALA A 36 4.60 -15.04 -1.11
N ALA A 37 4.66 -13.71 -1.27
CA ALA A 37 5.13 -12.78 -0.25
C ALA A 37 4.27 -12.84 1.01
N GLY A 38 2.94 -12.94 0.85
CA GLY A 38 1.99 -13.16 1.94
C GLY A 38 2.30 -14.46 2.69
N CYS A 39 2.47 -15.58 1.99
CA CYS A 39 2.82 -16.86 2.60
C CYS A 39 4.12 -16.78 3.41
N VAL A 40 5.18 -16.18 2.84
CA VAL A 40 6.47 -15.98 3.53
C VAL A 40 6.29 -15.10 4.78
N HIS A 41 5.56 -13.98 4.64
CA HIS A 41 5.30 -13.04 5.72
C HIS A 41 4.52 -13.68 6.87
N PHE A 42 3.37 -14.30 6.59
CA PHE A 42 2.50 -14.89 7.60
C PHE A 42 3.06 -16.17 8.23
N TYR A 43 3.94 -16.88 7.53
CA TYR A 43 4.68 -18.01 8.10
C TYR A 43 5.57 -17.54 9.27
N TRP A 44 6.31 -16.45 9.09
CA TRP A 44 7.25 -15.93 10.11
C TRP A 44 6.60 -14.94 11.09
N SER A 45 5.54 -14.24 10.70
CA SER A 45 4.89 -13.26 11.57
C SER A 45 4.36 -13.88 12.85
N GLN A 46 4.71 -13.25 13.98
CA GLN A 46 4.18 -13.58 15.31
C GLN A 46 2.84 -12.88 15.59
N THR A 47 2.45 -11.90 14.76
CA THR A 47 1.24 -11.08 14.96
C THR A 47 0.27 -11.24 13.78
N ARG A 48 -0.01 -12.49 13.39
CA ARG A 48 -0.78 -12.83 12.18
C ARG A 48 -2.14 -12.14 12.10
N VAL A 49 -2.92 -12.12 13.19
CA VAL A 49 -4.24 -11.47 13.20
C VAL A 49 -4.13 -9.96 12.94
N ARG A 50 -3.22 -9.28 13.65
CA ARG A 50 -2.98 -7.84 13.47
C ARG A 50 -2.51 -7.50 12.06
N ASP A 51 -1.68 -8.36 11.48
CA ASP A 51 -1.18 -8.21 10.12
C ASP A 51 -2.29 -8.44 9.08
N ALA A 52 -3.16 -9.43 9.29
CA ALA A 52 -4.32 -9.68 8.44
C ALA A 52 -5.29 -8.49 8.45
N ILE A 53 -5.58 -7.92 9.62
CA ILE A 53 -6.39 -6.70 9.74
C ILE A 53 -5.75 -5.54 8.96
N ALA A 54 -4.44 -5.34 9.09
CA ALA A 54 -3.73 -4.28 8.35
C ALA A 54 -3.80 -4.51 6.83
N VAL A 55 -3.61 -5.73 6.36
CA VAL A 55 -3.73 -6.07 4.92
C VAL A 55 -5.13 -5.78 4.39
N VAL A 56 -6.17 -6.21 5.11
CA VAL A 56 -7.57 -5.99 4.70
C VAL A 56 -7.91 -4.50 4.69
N LEU A 57 -7.53 -3.75 5.74
CA LEU A 57 -7.78 -2.31 5.79
C LEU A 57 -7.03 -1.56 4.69
N CYS A 58 -5.78 -1.92 4.40
CA CYS A 58 -5.04 -1.36 3.27
C CYS A 58 -5.74 -1.63 1.94
N LEU A 59 -6.23 -2.84 1.70
CA LEU A 59 -6.96 -3.16 0.47
C LEU A 59 -8.22 -2.30 0.34
N LEU A 60 -9.02 -2.20 1.39
CA LEU A 60 -10.28 -1.46 1.37
C LEU A 60 -10.06 0.04 1.20
N ILE A 61 -9.16 0.63 2.00
CA ILE A 61 -8.83 2.06 1.91
C ILE A 61 -8.19 2.36 0.54
N GLY A 62 -7.30 1.50 0.07
CA GLY A 62 -6.62 1.63 -1.21
C GLY A 62 -7.57 1.57 -2.39
N ALA A 63 -8.48 0.60 -2.40
CA ALA A 63 -9.51 0.48 -3.43
C ALA A 63 -10.38 1.73 -3.51
N VAL A 64 -10.79 2.30 -2.36
CA VAL A 64 -11.54 3.56 -2.31
C VAL A 64 -10.68 4.72 -2.81
N HIS A 65 -9.44 4.84 -2.31
CA HIS A 65 -8.50 5.88 -2.70
C HIS A 65 -8.30 5.94 -4.22
N ASP A 66 -7.98 4.82 -4.84
CA ASP A 66 -7.70 4.76 -6.28
C ASP A 66 -8.97 4.92 -7.12
N SER A 67 -10.10 4.40 -6.63
CA SER A 67 -11.38 4.64 -7.29
C SER A 67 -11.73 6.13 -7.30
N VAL A 68 -11.46 6.87 -6.21
CA VAL A 68 -11.65 8.33 -6.19
C VAL A 68 -10.80 9.01 -7.28
N LEU A 69 -9.53 8.64 -7.42
CA LEU A 69 -8.64 9.21 -8.45
C LEU A 69 -9.11 8.90 -9.87
N ILE A 70 -9.58 7.68 -10.12
CA ILE A 70 -10.10 7.23 -11.41
C ILE A 70 -11.39 7.97 -11.77
N HIS A 71 -12.37 7.98 -10.87
CA HIS A 71 -13.69 8.59 -11.12
C HIS A 71 -13.63 10.12 -11.15
N ALA A 72 -12.68 10.74 -10.46
CA ALA A 72 -12.39 12.17 -10.59
C ALA A 72 -11.68 12.53 -11.91
N GLY A 73 -11.32 11.55 -12.73
CA GLY A 73 -10.65 11.78 -14.00
C GLY A 73 -9.20 12.24 -13.85
N LEU A 74 -8.54 11.95 -12.72
CA LEU A 74 -7.16 12.40 -12.46
C LEU A 74 -6.13 11.42 -13.04
N ILE A 75 -6.43 10.12 -13.00
CA ILE A 75 -5.58 9.04 -13.49
C ILE A 75 -6.44 8.06 -14.30
N ARG A 76 -5.90 7.53 -15.39
CA ARG A 76 -6.49 6.42 -16.14
C ARG A 76 -5.56 5.21 -16.18
N PHE A 77 -6.16 4.03 -16.20
CA PHE A 77 -5.45 2.76 -16.36
C PHE A 77 -5.96 2.04 -17.61
N VAL A 78 -5.06 1.42 -18.37
CA VAL A 78 -5.43 0.70 -19.60
C VAL A 78 -6.28 -0.54 -19.31
N GLU A 79 -6.03 -1.24 -18.20
CA GLU A 79 -6.75 -2.48 -17.85
C GLU A 79 -8.22 -2.24 -17.46
N SER A 80 -8.56 -1.06 -16.92
CA SER A 80 -9.90 -0.74 -16.45
C SER A 80 -10.06 0.76 -16.21
N SER A 81 -11.22 1.29 -16.60
CA SER A 81 -11.63 2.68 -16.37
C SER A 81 -12.54 2.87 -15.15
N LEU A 82 -12.97 1.79 -14.51
CA LEU A 82 -13.94 1.81 -13.40
C LEU A 82 -13.35 1.33 -12.07
N TRP A 83 -12.33 0.48 -12.13
CA TRP A 83 -11.75 -0.16 -10.95
C TRP A 83 -10.22 -0.11 -11.03
N PRO A 84 -9.53 0.05 -9.89
CA PRO A 84 -8.07 -0.04 -9.88
C PRO A 84 -7.62 -1.41 -10.41
N PRO A 85 -6.55 -1.47 -11.23
CA PRO A 85 -6.07 -2.73 -11.75
C PRO A 85 -5.55 -3.64 -10.62
N LEU A 86 -5.52 -4.95 -10.86
CA LEU A 86 -5.16 -5.94 -9.84
C LEU A 86 -3.74 -5.74 -9.31
N TRP A 87 -2.81 -5.33 -10.16
CA TRP A 87 -1.44 -5.02 -9.73
C TRP A 87 -1.37 -3.86 -8.72
N LEU A 88 -2.27 -2.87 -8.84
CA LEU A 88 -2.33 -1.75 -7.89
C LEU A 88 -2.97 -2.19 -6.57
N MET A 89 -4.00 -3.03 -6.63
CA MET A 89 -4.54 -3.68 -5.43
C MET A 89 -3.49 -4.52 -4.69
N CYS A 90 -2.62 -5.21 -5.43
CA CYS A 90 -1.50 -5.97 -4.86
C CYS A 90 -0.51 -5.08 -4.10
N LEU A 91 -0.20 -3.88 -4.60
CA LEU A 91 0.63 -2.91 -3.88
C LEU A 91 0.05 -2.53 -2.51
N TRP A 92 -1.28 -2.37 -2.42
CA TRP A 92 -1.94 -2.10 -1.13
C TRP A 92 -1.83 -3.28 -0.15
N LEU A 93 -1.99 -4.51 -0.63
CA LEU A 93 -1.80 -5.70 0.20
C LEU A 93 -0.36 -5.80 0.73
N LEU A 94 0.61 -5.56 -0.15
CA LEU A 94 2.03 -5.53 0.19
C LEU A 94 2.36 -4.40 1.17
N LEU A 95 1.74 -3.22 1.04
CA LEU A 95 1.89 -2.15 2.03
C LEU A 95 1.37 -2.61 3.39
N GLY A 96 0.20 -3.26 3.45
CA GLY A 96 -0.41 -3.74 4.68
C GLY A 96 0.49 -4.67 5.51
N ILE A 97 1.25 -5.56 4.87
CA ILE A 97 2.20 -6.45 5.57
C ILE A 97 3.40 -5.69 6.16
N THR A 98 3.68 -4.45 5.76
CA THR A 98 4.83 -3.67 6.25
C THR A 98 4.54 -2.79 7.46
N LEU A 99 3.28 -2.35 7.63
CA LEU A 99 2.92 -1.28 8.57
C LEU A 99 3.26 -1.61 10.03
N ASN A 100 3.07 -2.86 10.44
CA ASN A 100 3.36 -3.32 11.80
C ASN A 100 4.81 -3.78 12.00
N HIS A 101 5.65 -3.74 10.96
CA HIS A 101 7.00 -4.29 10.97
C HIS A 101 8.03 -3.28 10.47
N SER A 102 8.43 -3.34 9.20
CA SER A 102 9.46 -2.44 8.66
C SER A 102 9.09 -0.95 8.71
N LEU A 103 7.80 -0.63 8.61
CA LEU A 103 7.29 0.74 8.72
C LEU A 103 6.79 1.09 10.13
N ARG A 104 6.88 0.18 11.11
CA ARG A 104 6.32 0.36 12.46
C ARG A 104 6.77 1.66 13.12
N TRP A 105 8.05 1.99 13.01
CA TRP A 105 8.67 3.13 13.68
C TRP A 105 8.06 4.49 13.28
N VAL A 106 7.59 4.63 12.05
CA VAL A 106 6.87 5.82 11.58
C VAL A 106 5.36 5.63 11.71
N TYR A 107 4.86 4.44 11.40
CA TYR A 107 3.43 4.13 11.47
C TYR A 107 2.88 4.33 12.88
N GLU A 108 3.65 4.10 13.94
CA GLU A 108 3.22 4.35 15.31
C GLU A 108 2.99 5.83 15.67
N ARG A 109 3.47 6.76 14.83
CA ARG A 109 3.43 8.21 15.07
C ARG A 109 2.54 8.89 14.00
N PRO A 110 1.24 9.12 14.26
CA PRO A 110 0.26 9.57 13.25
C PRO A 110 0.67 10.82 12.47
N TYR A 111 1.28 11.80 13.14
CA TYR A 111 1.75 13.01 12.46
C TYR A 111 2.87 12.71 11.45
N TRP A 112 3.86 11.88 11.83
CA TRP A 112 4.96 11.52 10.96
C TRP A 112 4.52 10.59 9.83
N SER A 113 3.59 9.67 10.09
CA SER A 113 3.03 8.83 9.02
C SER A 113 2.21 9.64 8.03
N ALA A 114 1.46 10.65 8.47
CA ALA A 114 0.77 11.59 7.59
C ALA A 114 1.76 12.35 6.69
N MET A 115 2.79 12.97 7.28
CA MET A 115 3.77 13.75 6.53
C MET A 115 4.56 12.88 5.54
N LEU A 116 5.02 11.70 5.97
CA LEU A 116 5.72 10.79 5.06
C LEU A 116 4.79 10.26 3.98
N GLY A 117 3.54 9.92 4.28
CA GLY A 117 2.55 9.53 3.27
C GLY A 117 2.34 10.61 2.22
N ALA A 118 2.15 11.87 2.65
CA ALA A 118 1.96 13.01 1.77
C ALA A 118 3.13 13.27 0.82
N ILE A 119 4.33 12.79 1.15
CA ILE A 119 5.53 12.89 0.31
C ILE A 119 5.73 11.61 -0.51
N SER A 120 5.73 10.44 0.14
CA SER A 120 6.03 9.16 -0.50
C SER A 120 4.92 8.69 -1.42
N GLY A 121 3.66 8.98 -1.10
CA GLY A 121 2.49 8.70 -1.94
C GLY A 121 2.64 9.33 -3.32
N PRO A 122 2.67 10.67 -3.46
CA PRO A 122 2.87 11.33 -4.75
C PRO A 122 4.13 10.88 -5.50
N LEU A 123 5.26 10.68 -4.80
CA LEU A 123 6.48 10.17 -5.43
C LEU A 123 6.29 8.76 -5.99
N SER A 124 5.55 7.90 -5.29
CA SER A 124 5.23 6.55 -5.76
C SER A 124 4.31 6.58 -6.97
N TYR A 125 3.30 7.47 -7.02
CA TYR A 125 2.45 7.63 -8.21
C TYR A 125 3.22 8.23 -9.40
N LEU A 126 4.08 9.23 -9.18
CA LEU A 126 4.96 9.77 -10.22
C LEU A 126 5.85 8.69 -10.83
N ALA A 127 6.46 7.86 -9.99
CA ALA A 127 7.27 6.74 -10.47
C ALA A 127 6.42 5.66 -11.14
N GLY A 128 5.28 5.31 -10.55
CA GLY A 128 4.37 4.29 -11.05
C GLY A 128 3.80 4.64 -12.42
N VAL A 129 3.27 5.85 -12.60
CA VAL A 129 2.75 6.32 -13.91
C VAL A 129 3.86 6.37 -14.96
N LYS A 130 5.11 6.71 -14.58
CA LYS A 130 6.24 6.70 -15.51
C LYS A 130 6.68 5.29 -15.93
N LEU A 131 6.51 4.29 -15.07
CA LEU A 131 7.05 2.93 -15.25
C LEU A 131 6.00 1.89 -15.65
N SER A 132 4.71 2.21 -15.53
CA SER A 132 3.59 1.32 -15.84
C SER A 132 2.80 1.80 -17.06
N SER A 133 1.66 1.16 -17.31
CA SER A 133 0.67 1.56 -18.32
C SER A 133 -0.33 2.61 -17.84
N ALA A 134 -0.18 3.14 -16.62
CA ALA A 134 -1.04 4.20 -16.11
C ALA A 134 -0.71 5.54 -16.78
N GLU A 135 -1.69 6.43 -16.89
CA GLU A 135 -1.52 7.74 -17.51
C GLU A 135 -2.25 8.83 -16.72
N TRP A 136 -1.64 10.02 -16.66
CA TRP A 136 -2.29 11.21 -16.10
C TRP A 136 -3.41 11.68 -17.03
N SER A 137 -4.59 11.91 -16.46
CA SER A 137 -5.74 12.46 -17.20
C SER A 137 -5.96 13.96 -16.94
N SER A 138 -5.37 14.49 -15.86
CA SER A 138 -5.35 15.92 -15.52
C SER A 138 -3.90 16.44 -15.37
N PRO A 139 -3.67 17.77 -15.40
CA PRO A 139 -2.35 18.36 -15.21
C PRO A 139 -1.72 17.99 -13.85
N LEU A 140 -0.40 17.77 -13.83
CA LEU A 140 0.33 17.40 -12.61
C LEU A 140 0.19 18.43 -11.47
N THR A 141 0.04 19.72 -11.82
CA THR A 141 -0.18 20.80 -10.85
C THR A 141 -1.50 20.66 -10.08
N GLU A 142 -2.46 19.93 -10.62
CA GLU A 142 -3.74 19.61 -9.98
C GLU A 142 -3.66 18.25 -9.26
N VAL A 143 -3.18 17.22 -9.96
CA VAL A 143 -3.22 15.83 -9.47
C VAL A 143 -2.32 15.63 -8.25
N ILE A 144 -1.11 16.20 -8.26
CA ILE A 144 -0.11 15.95 -7.21
C ILE A 144 -0.55 16.49 -5.84
N PRO A 145 -1.04 17.74 -5.70
CA PRO A 145 -1.61 18.21 -4.45
C PRO A 145 -2.77 17.36 -3.93
N ILE A 146 -3.63 16.85 -4.83
CA ILE A 146 -4.76 15.98 -4.45
C ILE A 146 -4.25 14.65 -3.88
N ILE A 147 -3.32 13.98 -4.57
CA ILE A 147 -2.71 12.74 -4.07
C ILE A 147 -2.00 12.99 -2.73
N ALA A 148 -1.25 14.08 -2.60
CA ALA A 148 -0.58 14.43 -1.35
C ALA A 148 -1.59 14.60 -0.20
N PHE A 149 -2.70 15.29 -0.47
CA PHE A 149 -3.78 15.48 0.50
C PHE A 149 -4.48 14.18 0.87
N LEU A 150 -4.77 13.30 -0.08
CA LEU A 150 -5.35 12.00 0.21
C LEU A 150 -4.41 11.16 1.09
N TRP A 151 -3.11 11.14 0.76
CA TRP A 151 -2.11 10.40 1.53
C TRP A 151 -1.82 10.98 2.92
N LEU A 152 -2.10 12.28 3.17
CA LEU A 152 -2.13 12.83 4.53
C LEU A 152 -3.13 12.08 5.42
N LEU A 153 -4.20 11.53 4.84
CA LEU A 153 -5.29 10.89 5.57
C LEU A 153 -5.17 9.36 5.59
N VAL A 154 -4.65 8.74 4.53
CA VAL A 154 -4.61 7.27 4.35
C VAL A 154 -3.97 6.55 5.54
N LEU A 155 -2.72 6.87 5.88
CA LEU A 155 -1.99 6.14 6.94
C LEU A 155 -2.52 6.43 8.35
N PRO A 156 -2.86 7.68 8.71
CA PRO A 156 -3.52 7.96 9.99
C PRO A 156 -4.89 7.29 10.13
N LEU A 157 -5.72 7.31 9.08
CA LEU A 157 -7.03 6.64 9.07
C LEU A 157 -6.86 5.14 9.24
N HIS A 158 -5.98 4.53 8.46
CA HIS A 158 -5.66 3.11 8.56
C HIS A 158 -5.26 2.74 10.00
N ARG A 159 -4.39 3.54 10.62
CA ARG A 159 -3.98 3.34 12.01
C ARG A 159 -5.14 3.44 12.99
N PHE A 160 -5.95 4.49 12.86
CA PHE A 160 -7.11 4.70 13.71
C PHE A 160 -8.04 3.48 13.70
N LEU A 161 -8.36 2.98 12.50
CA LEU A 161 -9.22 1.79 12.35
C LEU A 161 -8.55 0.53 12.89
N SER A 162 -7.27 0.31 12.57
CA SER A 162 -6.52 -0.87 13.01
C SER A 162 -6.47 -0.99 14.54
N VAL A 163 -6.20 0.11 15.25
CA VAL A 163 -6.16 0.13 16.73
C VAL A 163 -7.55 -0.11 17.34
N ARG A 164 -8.63 0.29 16.67
CA ARG A 164 -10.00 0.06 17.14
C ARG A 164 -10.50 -1.35 16.90
N ILE A 165 -10.12 -1.97 15.78
CA ILE A 165 -10.59 -3.31 15.40
C ILE A 165 -9.82 -4.41 16.13
N THR A 166 -8.49 -4.24 16.30
CA THR A 166 -7.60 -5.28 16.82
C THR A 166 -8.09 -5.92 18.14
N PRO A 167 -8.56 -5.17 19.15
CA PRO A 167 -9.05 -5.76 20.40
C PRO A 167 -10.19 -6.78 20.18
N TYR A 168 -11.20 -6.44 19.37
CA TYR A 168 -12.39 -7.29 19.16
C TYR A 168 -12.14 -8.59 18.39
N VAL A 169 -10.97 -8.74 17.75
CA VAL A 169 -10.61 -9.93 16.95
C VAL A 169 -9.61 -10.81 17.69
N GLN A 170 -8.94 -10.27 18.71
CA GLN A 170 -7.95 -11.01 19.51
C GLN A 170 -8.52 -11.60 20.79
N ASP A 171 -9.75 -11.23 21.15
CA ASP A 171 -10.56 -11.83 22.23
C ASP A 171 -11.27 -13.12 21.77
#